data_AF-A0A0T7GAC5-F1
#
_entry.id   AF-A0A0T7GAC5-F1
#
_cell.length_a   1.000
_cell.length_b   1.000
_cell.length_c   1.000
_cell.angle_alpha   90.00
_cell.angle_beta   90.00
_cell.angle_gamma   90.00
#
_symmetry.space_group_name_H-M   'P 1'
#
loop_
_entity.id
_entity.type
_entity.pdbx_description
1 polymer ?
#
loop_
_entity_poly.entity_id
_entity_poly.type
_entity_poly.pdbx_seq_one_letter_code
_entity_poly.pdbx_strand_id
1 'polypeptide(L)'
;MTSSNELSIWVNCTYTTLPRVPNTHPPHSLDITMAATQRELLDSLHDWQTQLIMGGHDPYVLTLMFNPIGGGEKAIMRAMVRETELTYARLLTRLIKKPKRTPVECMPMLFAWPDWPVHKNEKISLNEASINGGAHIQGLFLIPQVSRAKKDLSEIVGEKQDQFAGPNHVLARLHAVRVDRTHKRVQDYLSKFVKRGRTTMSDLIVLPRTHTEMDR
;
A
#
# COMPACT_ATOMS: atom_id res chain seq x y z
N MET A 1 44.87 10.80 9.66
CA MET A 1 44.24 10.11 10.81
C MET A 1 42.84 10.71 10.99
N THR A 2 41.86 9.83 10.86
CA THR A 2 40.40 9.87 11.15
C THR A 2 39.94 10.97 12.12
N SER A 3 38.99 11.85 11.79
CA SER A 3 37.54 11.65 11.53
C SER A 3 36.79 11.02 12.70
N SER A 4 35.92 11.80 13.37
CA SER A 4 34.59 11.40 13.87
C SER A 4 33.95 12.56 14.63
N ASN A 5 32.97 13.24 14.03
CA ASN A 5 31.97 13.99 14.78
C ASN A 5 30.69 14.18 13.93
N GLU A 6 29.92 13.10 13.77
CA GLU A 6 28.51 13.15 13.31
C GLU A 6 27.74 11.94 13.87
N LEU A 7 27.29 12.04 15.12
CA LEU A 7 26.34 11.10 15.73
C LEU A 7 25.37 11.86 16.65
N SER A 8 24.36 12.52 16.07
CA SER A 8 23.27 13.12 16.86
C SER A 8 21.99 13.42 16.06
N ILE A 9 21.42 12.43 15.35
CA ILE A 9 20.00 12.50 14.88
C ILE A 9 19.31 11.12 14.90
N TRP A 10 19.73 10.20 15.77
CA TRP A 10 19.08 8.88 15.92
C TRP A 10 18.60 8.68 17.35
N VAL A 11 17.66 9.52 17.79
CA VAL A 11 17.02 9.34 19.09
C VAL A 11 15.54 9.68 18.94
N ASN A 12 14.71 8.69 19.27
CA ASN A 12 13.27 8.76 19.59
C ASN A 12 12.25 8.55 18.47
N CYS A 13 12.20 7.31 17.97
CA CYS A 13 10.92 6.61 17.82
C CYS A 13 10.51 6.05 19.21
N THR A 14 10.39 6.92 20.21
CA THR A 14 9.93 6.51 21.54
C THR A 14 8.42 6.61 21.55
N TYR A 15 7.79 5.43 21.52
CA TYR A 15 6.42 5.21 21.91
C TYR A 15 6.14 5.97 23.21
N THR A 16 5.47 7.11 23.12
CA THR A 16 4.82 7.70 24.30
C THR A 16 3.59 6.83 24.55
N THR A 17 3.78 5.81 25.40
CA THR A 17 2.74 4.97 26.02
C THR A 17 1.57 4.60 25.09
N LEU A 18 1.85 3.82 24.04
CA LEU A 18 0.82 2.92 23.52
C LEU A 18 0.65 1.79 24.56
N PRO A 19 -0.58 1.29 24.81
CA PRO A 19 -0.76 0.07 25.60
C PRO A 19 0.13 -1.02 24.99
N ARG A 20 0.88 -1.70 25.85
CA ARG A 20 1.82 -2.76 25.49
C ARG A 20 1.07 -3.79 24.64
N VAL A 21 1.23 -3.71 23.32
CA VAL A 21 0.81 -4.77 22.42
C VAL A 21 1.58 -6.01 22.89
N PRO A 22 0.93 -7.14 23.19
CA PRO A 22 1.66 -8.36 23.52
C PRO A 22 2.67 -8.60 22.40
N ASN A 23 3.91 -8.97 22.74
CA ASN A 23 4.94 -9.34 21.77
C ASN A 23 4.41 -10.47 20.87
N THR A 24 3.71 -10.12 19.80
CA THR A 24 3.46 -11.00 18.67
C THR A 24 4.61 -10.70 17.72
N HIS A 25 5.57 -11.63 17.69
CA HIS A 25 6.48 -11.71 16.57
C HIS A 25 5.68 -11.60 15.26
N PRO A 26 6.20 -10.95 14.20
CA PRO A 26 5.62 -11.16 12.88
C PRO A 26 5.57 -12.68 12.68
N PRO A 27 4.43 -13.28 12.29
CA PRO A 27 4.34 -14.72 12.15
C PRO A 27 5.42 -15.16 11.16
N HIS A 28 6.49 -15.74 11.70
CA HIS A 28 7.49 -16.48 10.97
C HIS A 28 6.73 -17.63 10.31
N SER A 29 6.55 -17.54 8.99
CA SER A 29 5.71 -18.42 8.18
C SER A 29 4.26 -18.52 8.68
N LEU A 30 3.31 -18.16 7.83
CA LEU A 30 1.93 -18.61 7.99
C LEU A 30 1.90 -20.14 7.87
N ASP A 31 2.26 -20.86 8.94
CA ASP A 31 1.87 -22.25 9.15
C ASP A 31 0.38 -22.24 9.49
N ILE A 32 -0.42 -22.14 8.41
CA ILE A 32 -1.88 -22.17 8.43
C ILE A 32 -2.29 -23.57 8.88
N THR A 33 -2.47 -23.76 10.18
CA THR A 33 -3.14 -24.94 10.72
C THR A 33 -4.62 -24.60 10.92
N MET A 34 -5.47 -25.19 10.06
CA MET A 34 -6.95 -25.18 10.04
C MET A 34 -7.67 -23.85 9.71
N ALA A 35 -8.07 -23.75 8.44
CA ALA A 35 -9.07 -22.89 7.79
C ALA A 35 -9.77 -21.78 8.63
N ALA A 36 -9.07 -20.69 8.90
CA ALA A 36 -9.75 -19.42 9.19
C ALA A 36 -10.66 -19.06 8.02
N THR A 37 -11.91 -18.71 8.31
CA THR A 37 -12.86 -18.29 7.29
C THR A 37 -12.38 -16.98 6.64
N GLN A 38 -12.76 -16.74 5.39
CA GLN A 38 -12.44 -15.48 4.70
C GLN A 38 -12.90 -14.25 5.51
N ARG A 39 -13.99 -14.39 6.27
CA ARG A 39 -14.51 -13.33 7.16
C ARG A 39 -13.57 -13.04 8.32
N GLU A 40 -13.11 -14.07 9.03
CA GLU A 40 -12.18 -13.89 10.16
C GLU A 40 -10.85 -13.27 9.72
N LEU A 41 -10.35 -13.63 8.54
CA LEU A 41 -9.14 -13.01 7.98
C LEU A 41 -9.36 -11.53 7.64
N LEU A 42 -10.53 -11.18 7.12
CA LEU A 42 -10.88 -9.79 6.83
C LEU A 42 -11.06 -8.96 8.09
N ASP A 43 -11.69 -9.52 9.12
CA ASP A 43 -11.86 -8.86 10.42
C ASP A 43 -10.49 -8.62 11.08
N SER A 44 -9.61 -9.63 11.07
CA SER A 44 -8.24 -9.49 11.59
C SER A 44 -7.41 -8.43 10.84
N LEU A 45 -7.57 -8.36 9.51
CA LEU A 45 -6.92 -7.36 8.68
C LEU A 45 -7.43 -5.94 9.00
N HIS A 46 -8.74 -5.80 9.17
CA HIS A 46 -9.37 -4.56 9.57
C HIS A 46 -8.86 -4.09 10.95
N ASP A 47 -8.73 -5.00 11.90
CA ASP A 47 -8.21 -4.69 13.24
C ASP A 47 -6.76 -4.24 13.18
N TRP A 48 -5.93 -4.90 12.36
CA TRP A 48 -4.54 -4.49 12.17
C TRP A 48 -4.43 -3.07 11.59
N GLN A 49 -5.20 -2.78 10.54
CA GLN A 49 -5.23 -1.44 9.93
C GLN A 49 -5.73 -0.38 10.91
N THR A 50 -6.75 -0.71 11.70
CA THR A 50 -7.29 0.17 12.75
C THR A 50 -6.24 0.48 13.81
N GLN A 51 -5.50 -0.53 14.27
CA GLN A 51 -4.42 -0.35 15.25
C GLN A 51 -3.31 0.57 14.72
N LEU A 52 -2.93 0.43 13.45
CA LEU A 52 -1.92 1.30 12.84
C LEU A 52 -2.38 2.77 12.78
N ILE A 53 -3.64 3.01 12.39
CA ILE A 53 -4.23 4.35 12.34
C ILE A 53 -4.33 4.94 13.74
N MET A 54 -4.81 4.17 14.72
CA MET A 54 -4.86 4.60 16.14
C MET A 54 -3.46 4.85 16.71
N GLY A 55 -2.46 4.11 16.24
CA GLY A 55 -1.04 4.33 16.52
C GLY A 55 -0.44 5.55 15.82
N GLY A 56 -1.25 6.35 15.12
CA GLY A 56 -0.86 7.62 14.53
C GLY A 56 -0.50 7.56 13.05
N HIS A 57 -0.63 6.41 12.38
CA HIS A 57 -0.39 6.36 10.93
C HIS A 57 -1.43 7.19 10.18
N ASP A 58 -0.97 7.98 9.22
CA ASP A 58 -1.82 8.75 8.31
C ASP A 58 -2.33 7.86 7.18
N PRO A 59 -3.67 7.69 7.03
CA PRO A 59 -4.23 6.83 6.02
C PRO A 59 -4.45 7.56 4.69
N TYR A 60 -4.10 6.88 3.59
CA TYR A 60 -4.32 7.32 2.23
C TYR A 60 -4.95 6.20 1.41
N VAL A 61 -5.89 6.56 0.53
CA VAL A 61 -6.30 5.67 -0.56
C VAL A 61 -5.32 5.88 -1.69
N LEU A 62 -4.63 4.81 -2.06
CA LEU A 62 -3.71 4.77 -3.18
C LEU A 62 -4.36 4.02 -4.34
N THR A 63 -4.42 4.65 -5.50
CA THR A 63 -4.95 4.06 -6.74
C THR A 63 -3.89 4.08 -7.82
N LEU A 64 -3.62 2.90 -8.40
CA LEU A 64 -2.67 2.67 -9.47
C LEU A 64 -3.45 2.30 -10.73
N MET A 65 -3.45 3.20 -11.72
CA MET A 65 -4.05 2.98 -13.03
C MET A 65 -2.95 2.64 -14.03
N PHE A 66 -3.17 1.62 -14.86
CA PHE A 66 -2.15 1.07 -15.75
C PHE A 66 -2.40 1.42 -17.21
N ASN A 67 -1.34 1.70 -17.95
CA ASN A 67 -1.37 1.75 -19.42
C ASN A 67 -1.60 0.34 -19.98
N PRO A 68 -2.03 0.16 -21.23
CA PRO A 68 -2.23 -1.17 -21.82
C PRO A 68 -1.04 -2.10 -21.60
N ILE A 69 -1.27 -3.25 -20.95
CA ILE A 69 -0.32 -4.31 -20.66
C ILE A 69 -0.65 -5.47 -21.58
N GLY A 70 0.32 -5.90 -22.37
CA GLY A 70 0.16 -7.04 -23.27
C GLY A 70 0.11 -8.38 -22.51
N GLY A 71 -0.68 -9.31 -23.03
CA GLY A 71 -0.74 -10.70 -22.55
C GLY A 71 -2.09 -11.10 -21.97
N GLY A 72 -2.18 -12.35 -21.50
CA GLY A 72 -3.38 -12.84 -20.83
C GLY A 72 -3.54 -12.30 -19.41
N GLU A 73 -4.71 -12.47 -18.82
CA GLU A 73 -5.09 -11.94 -17.49
C GLU A 73 -4.04 -12.21 -16.40
N LYS A 74 -3.52 -13.44 -16.31
CA LYS A 74 -2.47 -13.79 -15.35
C LYS A 74 -1.16 -13.02 -15.58
N ALA A 75 -0.80 -12.72 -16.82
CA ALA A 75 0.38 -11.93 -17.14
C ALA A 75 0.17 -10.46 -16.79
N ILE A 76 -1.01 -9.91 -17.09
CA ILE A 76 -1.42 -8.57 -16.70
C ILE A 76 -1.38 -8.41 -15.18
N MET A 77 -1.99 -9.36 -14.44
CA MET A 77 -1.97 -9.36 -12.97
C MET A 77 -0.56 -9.33 -12.41
N ARG A 78 0.33 -10.20 -12.91
CA ARG A 78 1.74 -10.21 -12.46
C ARG A 78 2.44 -8.89 -12.73
N ALA A 79 2.18 -8.27 -13.89
CA ALA A 79 2.74 -6.97 -14.22
C ALA A 79 2.21 -5.86 -13.28
N MET A 80 0.91 -5.86 -12.98
CA MET A 80 0.29 -4.92 -12.04
C MET A 80 0.86 -5.07 -10.62
N VAL A 81 0.99 -6.30 -10.12
CA VAL A 81 1.60 -6.58 -8.81
C VAL A 81 3.05 -6.10 -8.78
N ARG A 82 3.84 -6.44 -9.80
CA ARG A 82 5.24 -6.01 -9.90
C ARG A 82 5.39 -4.49 -9.93
N GLU A 83 4.57 -3.79 -10.71
CA GLU A 83 4.62 -2.33 -10.77
C GLU A 83 4.13 -1.70 -9.46
N THR A 84 3.24 -2.36 -8.71
CA THR A 84 2.85 -1.95 -7.36
C THR A 84 4.02 -2.04 -6.38
N GLU A 85 4.78 -3.15 -6.41
CA GLU A 85 6.00 -3.32 -5.60
C GLU A 85 7.05 -2.25 -5.93
N LEU A 86 7.29 -1.98 -7.22
CA LEU A 86 8.21 -0.93 -7.67
C LEU A 86 7.75 0.47 -7.26
N THR A 87 6.46 0.75 -7.38
CA THR A 87 5.87 2.03 -6.97
C THR A 87 6.01 2.22 -5.46
N TYR A 88 5.72 1.18 -4.67
CA TYR A 88 5.93 1.18 -3.23
C TYR A 88 7.40 1.47 -2.87
N ALA A 89 8.37 0.79 -3.49
CA ALA A 89 9.80 1.03 -3.25
C ALA A 89 10.21 2.49 -3.60
N ARG A 90 9.71 3.02 -4.73
CA ARG A 90 9.93 4.42 -5.12
C ARG A 90 9.32 5.39 -4.11
N LEU A 91 8.10 5.16 -3.64
CA LEU A 91 7.47 5.98 -2.61
C LEU A 91 8.26 5.91 -1.29
N LEU A 92 8.70 4.73 -0.91
CA LEU A 92 9.43 4.49 0.33
C LEU A 92 10.72 5.33 0.42
N THR A 93 11.50 5.42 -0.65
CA THR A 93 12.72 6.26 -0.69
C THR A 93 12.46 7.76 -0.55
N ARG A 94 11.24 8.20 -0.88
CA ARG A 94 10.80 9.60 -0.73
C ARG A 94 10.26 9.86 0.68
N LEU A 95 9.61 8.87 1.29
CA LEU A 95 9.00 8.95 2.62
C LEU A 95 9.98 8.65 3.76
N ILE A 96 11.01 7.83 3.52
CA ILE A 96 11.95 7.36 4.54
C ILE A 96 13.39 7.60 4.08
N LYS A 97 14.23 8.19 4.95
CA LYS A 97 15.61 8.60 4.60
C LYS A 97 16.54 7.42 4.36
N LYS A 98 16.43 6.35 5.14
CA LYS A 98 17.26 5.15 5.04
C LYS A 98 16.41 3.89 5.19
N PRO A 99 15.55 3.56 4.20
CA PRO A 99 14.60 2.46 4.32
C PRO A 99 15.25 1.15 4.79
N LYS A 100 16.41 0.80 4.23
CA LYS A 100 17.17 -0.41 4.61
C LYS A 100 17.59 -0.51 6.08
N ARG A 101 17.63 0.61 6.81
CA ARG A 101 18.00 0.67 8.23
C ARG A 101 16.82 1.07 9.14
N THR A 102 15.66 1.35 8.55
CA THR A 102 14.46 1.71 9.29
C THR A 102 13.72 0.42 9.61
N PRO A 103 13.36 0.14 10.87
CA PRO A 103 12.55 -1.03 11.19
C PRO A 103 11.24 -1.07 10.41
N VAL A 104 10.72 -2.26 10.07
CA VAL A 104 9.51 -2.44 9.26
C VAL A 104 8.30 -1.72 9.87
N GLU A 105 8.16 -1.77 11.19
CA GLU A 105 7.10 -1.11 11.95
C GLU A 105 7.13 0.42 11.85
N CYS A 106 8.27 0.98 11.40
CA CYS A 106 8.47 2.41 11.16
C CYS A 106 8.38 2.75 9.66
N MET A 107 8.01 1.81 8.80
CA MET A 107 7.79 2.05 7.38
C MET A 107 6.31 2.29 7.06
N PRO A 108 6.01 3.00 5.96
CA PRO A 108 4.68 2.99 5.40
C PRO A 108 4.19 1.57 5.09
N MET A 109 2.92 1.30 5.32
CA MET A 109 2.30 0.01 5.01
C MET A 109 1.29 0.15 3.88
N LEU A 110 1.35 -0.75 2.89
CA LEU A 110 0.36 -0.85 1.81
C LEU A 110 -0.45 -2.14 1.98
N PHE A 111 -1.77 -2.00 1.93
CA PHE A 111 -2.72 -3.09 1.79
C PHE A 111 -3.53 -2.86 0.52
N ALA A 112 -3.32 -3.65 -0.52
CA ALA A 112 -3.89 -3.38 -1.84
C ALA A 112 -4.49 -4.62 -2.49
N TRP A 113 -5.50 -4.39 -3.32
CA TRP A 113 -6.14 -5.42 -4.14
C TRP A 113 -6.20 -4.99 -5.61
N PRO A 114 -6.09 -5.94 -6.54
CA PRO A 114 -6.47 -5.71 -7.92
C PRO A 114 -7.99 -5.59 -8.05
N ASP A 115 -8.47 -4.54 -8.71
CA ASP A 115 -9.88 -4.31 -9.03
C ASP A 115 -10.06 -4.41 -10.56
N TRP A 116 -10.76 -5.45 -10.99
CA TRP A 116 -11.19 -5.62 -12.39
C TRP A 116 -12.59 -5.03 -12.55
N PRO A 117 -12.84 -4.20 -13.57
CA PRO A 117 -14.16 -3.66 -13.80
C PRO A 117 -15.10 -4.76 -14.26
N VAL A 118 -16.33 -4.61 -13.81
CA VAL A 118 -17.44 -5.45 -14.21
C VAL A 118 -17.84 -5.05 -15.62
N HIS A 119 -18.06 -6.02 -16.50
CA HIS A 119 -18.80 -5.80 -17.74
C HIS A 119 -20.20 -5.31 -17.35
N LYS A 120 -20.38 -3.99 -17.29
CA LYS A 120 -21.71 -3.39 -17.21
C LYS A 120 -22.26 -3.40 -18.62
N ASN A 121 -23.40 -4.05 -18.84
CA ASN A 121 -24.08 -4.14 -20.13
C ASN A 121 -24.66 -2.79 -20.63
N GLU A 122 -24.09 -1.67 -20.23
CA GLU A 122 -24.52 -0.34 -20.65
C GLU A 122 -23.38 0.36 -21.39
N LYS A 123 -23.77 0.96 -22.53
CA LYS A 123 -22.94 1.63 -23.54
C LYS A 123 -21.98 2.65 -22.94
N ILE A 124 -20.85 2.21 -22.40
CA ILE A 124 -19.66 3.03 -22.19
C ILE A 124 -18.97 3.14 -23.55
N SER A 125 -18.50 4.34 -23.89
CA SER A 125 -17.75 4.53 -25.14
C SER A 125 -16.56 3.54 -25.18
N LEU A 126 -16.45 2.78 -26.26
CA LEU A 126 -15.48 1.68 -26.40
C LEU A 126 -14.03 2.11 -26.13
N ASN A 127 -13.71 3.40 -26.28
CA ASN A 127 -12.38 3.95 -26.10
C ASN A 127 -11.92 4.06 -24.63
N GLU A 128 -12.83 4.21 -23.66
CA GLU A 128 -12.45 4.26 -22.23
C GLU A 128 -12.57 2.88 -21.56
N ALA A 129 -13.41 1.99 -22.09
CA ALA A 129 -13.60 0.65 -21.55
C ALA A 129 -12.48 -0.35 -21.93
N SER A 130 -11.54 -0.01 -22.82
CA SER A 130 -10.64 -1.01 -23.44
C SER A 130 -9.16 -0.91 -23.10
N ILE A 131 -8.72 -0.05 -22.18
CA ILE A 131 -7.32 -0.06 -21.70
C ILE A 131 -7.21 -1.05 -20.53
N ASN A 132 -6.61 -2.22 -20.77
CA ASN A 132 -6.55 -3.38 -19.83
C ASN A 132 -7.91 -3.90 -19.36
N GLY A 133 -8.98 -3.59 -20.09
CA GLY A 133 -10.33 -3.77 -19.58
C GLY A 133 -10.48 -3.12 -18.21
N GLY A 134 -10.00 -1.88 -18.01
CA GLY A 134 -10.12 -1.01 -16.81
C GLY A 134 -9.53 -1.52 -15.49
N ALA A 135 -8.64 -2.51 -15.54
CA ALA A 135 -7.96 -3.05 -14.37
C ALA A 135 -7.12 -1.99 -13.65
N HIS A 136 -7.25 -1.90 -12.34
CA HIS A 136 -6.44 -1.02 -11.50
C HIS A 136 -6.12 -1.68 -10.17
N ILE A 137 -5.13 -1.17 -9.45
CA ILE A 137 -4.89 -1.57 -8.06
C ILE A 137 -5.35 -0.46 -7.16
N GLN A 138 -6.10 -0.81 -6.12
CA GLN A 138 -6.49 0.13 -5.09
C GLN A 138 -6.12 -0.43 -3.72
N GLY A 139 -5.61 0.43 -2.86
CA GLY A 139 -5.19 0.03 -1.53
C GLY A 139 -5.24 1.14 -0.50
N LEU A 140 -5.17 0.71 0.76
CA LEU A 140 -4.93 1.57 1.91
C LEU A 140 -3.42 1.66 2.14
N PHE A 141 -2.90 2.89 2.10
CA PHE A 141 -1.50 3.20 2.35
C PHE A 141 -1.39 4.01 3.65
N LEU A 142 -0.72 3.44 4.65
CA LEU A 142 -0.61 3.98 6.00
C LEU A 142 0.79 4.49 6.22
N ILE A 143 0.96 5.80 6.43
CA ILE A 143 2.29 6.42 6.62
C ILE A 143 2.51 6.71 8.10
N PRO A 144 3.60 6.24 8.74
CA PRO A 144 3.91 6.61 10.12
C PRO A 144 4.22 8.10 10.25
N GLN A 145 3.93 8.69 11.42
CA GLN A 145 4.19 10.12 11.65
C GLN A 145 5.68 10.50 11.57
N VAL A 146 6.59 9.54 11.70
CA VAL A 146 8.05 9.72 11.61
C VAL A 146 8.53 9.75 10.14
N SER A 147 7.71 10.30 9.24
CA SER A 147 8.04 10.39 7.82
C SER A 147 9.05 11.52 7.56
N ARG A 148 10.02 11.26 6.68
CA ARG A 148 10.98 12.26 6.16
C ARG A 148 10.27 13.38 5.40
N ALA A 149 9.14 13.07 4.80
CA ALA A 149 8.44 14.00 3.94
C ALA A 149 7.75 15.06 4.79
N LYS A 150 8.08 16.32 4.50
CA LYS A 150 7.38 17.49 5.06
C LYS A 150 6.06 17.79 4.33
N LYS A 151 5.76 17.01 3.27
CA LYS A 151 4.62 17.17 2.39
C LYS A 151 3.68 15.98 2.52
N ASP A 152 2.41 16.22 2.28
CA ASP A 152 1.37 15.19 2.17
C ASP A 152 1.67 14.23 1.01
N LEU A 153 1.28 12.96 1.12
CA LEU A 153 1.52 12.00 0.04
C LEU A 153 0.87 12.45 -1.27
N SER A 154 -0.33 13.04 -1.20
CA SER A 154 -1.07 13.53 -2.37
C SER A 154 -0.27 14.60 -3.12
N GLU A 155 0.43 15.47 -2.39
CA GLU A 155 1.34 16.47 -2.97
C GLU A 155 2.58 15.81 -3.59
N ILE A 156 3.22 14.86 -2.90
CA ILE A 156 4.40 14.15 -3.42
C ILE A 156 4.07 13.44 -4.73
N VAL A 157 2.92 12.76 -4.78
CA VAL A 157 2.44 12.06 -5.98
C VAL A 157 2.09 13.06 -7.08
N GLY A 158 1.39 14.14 -6.76
CA GLY A 158 1.00 15.17 -7.73
C GLY A 158 2.20 15.87 -8.38
N GLU A 159 3.17 16.31 -7.58
CA GLU A 159 4.35 17.04 -8.06
C GLU A 159 5.33 16.17 -8.86
N LYS A 160 5.36 14.86 -8.59
CA LYS A 160 6.33 13.92 -9.18
C LYS A 160 5.66 12.83 -10.00
N GLN A 161 4.46 13.11 -10.51
CA GLN A 161 3.64 12.12 -11.20
C GLN A 161 4.41 11.48 -12.36
N ASP A 162 5.13 12.30 -13.13
CA ASP A 162 6.01 11.92 -14.23
C ASP A 162 7.12 10.92 -13.84
N GLN A 163 7.57 10.93 -12.58
CA GLN A 163 8.57 9.97 -12.08
C GLN A 163 7.96 8.60 -11.73
N PHE A 164 6.65 8.53 -11.57
CA PHE A 164 5.93 7.29 -11.23
C PHE A 164 5.15 6.74 -12.42
N ALA A 165 4.56 7.63 -13.22
CA ALA A 165 3.50 7.32 -14.16
C ALA A 165 3.51 8.25 -15.37
N GLY A 166 2.97 7.78 -16.48
CA GLY A 166 2.82 8.56 -17.71
C GLY A 166 2.79 7.66 -18.94
N PRO A 167 2.72 8.21 -20.17
CA PRO A 167 2.58 7.42 -21.40
C PRO A 167 3.70 6.40 -21.64
N ASN A 168 4.90 6.66 -21.11
CA ASN A 168 6.09 5.81 -21.28
C ASN A 168 6.31 4.83 -20.11
N HIS A 169 5.38 4.76 -19.16
CA HIS A 169 5.47 3.89 -17.98
C HIS A 169 4.45 2.75 -18.07
N VAL A 170 4.60 1.70 -17.26
CA VAL A 170 3.53 0.70 -17.07
C VAL A 170 2.34 1.35 -16.34
N LEU A 171 2.63 2.23 -15.39
CA LEU A 171 1.64 3.01 -14.68
C LEU A 171 1.20 4.22 -15.51
N ALA A 172 -0.09 4.31 -15.84
CA ALA A 172 -0.68 5.47 -16.49
C ALA A 172 -0.85 6.63 -15.51
N ARG A 173 -1.27 6.31 -14.28
CA ARG A 173 -1.54 7.31 -13.24
C ARG A 173 -1.36 6.71 -11.84
N LEU A 174 -0.65 7.42 -10.99
CA LEU A 174 -0.69 7.23 -9.54
C LEU A 174 -1.61 8.28 -8.92
N HIS A 175 -2.47 7.89 -7.99
CA HIS A 175 -3.31 8.84 -7.27
C HIS A 175 -3.33 8.49 -5.79
N ALA A 176 -3.08 9.48 -4.95
CA ALA A 176 -3.19 9.37 -3.51
C ALA A 176 -4.21 10.39 -3.01
N VAL A 177 -5.09 9.95 -2.11
CA VAL A 177 -6.05 10.82 -1.43
C VAL A 177 -6.00 10.50 0.05
N ARG A 178 -5.77 11.52 0.87
CA ARG A 178 -5.81 11.35 2.33
C ARG A 178 -7.22 10.98 2.76
N VAL A 179 -7.32 9.95 3.59
CA VAL A 179 -8.58 9.59 4.24
C VAL A 179 -8.64 10.34 5.55
N ASP A 180 -9.77 10.97 5.83
CA ASP A 180 -10.03 11.54 7.14
C ASP A 180 -9.94 10.42 8.19
N ARG A 181 -9.28 10.69 9.32
CA ARG A 181 -9.03 9.73 10.41
C ARG A 181 -10.31 9.26 11.10
N THR A 182 -11.48 9.78 10.71
CA THR A 182 -12.76 9.25 11.16
C THR A 182 -12.91 7.77 10.80
N HIS A 183 -13.11 6.94 11.82
CA HIS A 183 -13.25 5.49 11.72
C HIS A 183 -14.27 5.06 10.65
N LYS A 184 -15.38 5.79 10.52
CA LYS A 184 -16.48 5.50 9.58
C LYS A 184 -16.07 5.58 8.11
N ARG A 185 -15.29 6.58 7.69
CA ARG A 185 -14.87 6.73 6.28
C ARG A 185 -13.81 5.72 5.90
N VAL A 186 -12.87 5.43 6.80
CA VAL A 186 -11.88 4.37 6.61
C VAL A 186 -12.60 3.02 6.49
N GLN A 187 -13.56 2.73 7.36
CA GLN A 187 -14.40 1.52 7.28
C GLN A 187 -15.21 1.44 5.99
N ASP A 188 -15.76 2.54 5.49
CA ASP A 188 -16.45 2.55 4.21
C ASP A 188 -15.50 2.22 3.05
N TYR A 189 -14.24 2.66 3.11
CA TYR A 189 -13.22 2.27 2.13
C TYR A 189 -12.78 0.82 2.28
N LEU A 190 -12.52 0.35 3.50
CA LEU A 190 -12.14 -1.03 3.78
C LEU A 190 -13.26 -2.02 3.43
N SER A 191 -14.50 -1.65 3.73
CA SER A 191 -15.66 -2.48 3.42
C SER A 191 -16.02 -2.52 1.93
N LYS A 192 -15.59 -1.55 1.11
CA LYS A 192 -15.75 -1.63 -0.36
C LYS A 192 -15.01 -2.83 -0.94
N PHE A 193 -13.82 -3.16 -0.43
CA PHE A 193 -13.05 -4.31 -0.87
C PHE A 193 -13.76 -5.63 -0.51
N VAL A 194 -14.30 -5.71 0.72
CA VAL A 194 -15.03 -6.88 1.21
C VAL A 194 -16.38 -7.08 0.50
N LYS A 195 -17.17 -6.02 0.37
CA LYS A 195 -18.53 -6.06 -0.18
C LYS A 195 -18.59 -6.44 -1.65
N ARG A 196 -17.49 -6.27 -2.40
CA ARG A 196 -17.47 -6.59 -3.83
C ARG A 196 -17.31 -8.07 -4.14
N GLY A 197 -16.95 -8.91 -3.16
CA GLY A 197 -16.99 -10.39 -3.28
C GLY A 197 -16.18 -11.01 -4.43
N ARG A 198 -15.23 -10.27 -5.02
CA ARG A 198 -14.50 -10.65 -6.25
C ARG A 198 -12.99 -10.81 -6.05
N THR A 199 -12.48 -10.40 -4.91
CA THR A 199 -11.10 -10.59 -4.50
C THR A 199 -11.10 -11.44 -3.25
N THR A 200 -10.30 -12.50 -3.26
CA THR A 200 -10.09 -13.35 -2.09
C THR A 200 -8.96 -12.77 -1.25
N MET A 201 -8.79 -13.28 -0.03
CA MET A 201 -7.60 -12.95 0.76
C MET A 201 -6.31 -13.35 0.04
N SER A 202 -6.37 -14.31 -0.88
CA SER A 202 -5.24 -14.73 -1.70
C SER A 202 -4.76 -13.67 -2.70
N ASP A 203 -5.58 -12.67 -3.00
CA ASP A 203 -5.25 -11.57 -3.92
C ASP A 203 -4.73 -10.32 -3.18
N LEU A 204 -4.70 -10.35 -1.84
CA LEU A 204 -4.23 -9.23 -1.04
C LEU A 204 -2.71 -9.06 -1.18
N ILE A 205 -2.32 -7.84 -1.53
CA ILE A 205 -0.94 -7.38 -1.53
C ILE A 205 -0.70 -6.62 -0.23
N VAL A 206 0.16 -7.16 0.65
CA VAL A 206 0.67 -6.46 1.83
C VAL A 206 2.13 -6.09 1.60
N LEU A 207 2.49 -4.81 1.73
CA LEU A 207 3.87 -4.33 1.69
C LEU A 207 4.18 -3.44 2.90
N PRO A 208 5.43 -3.44 3.40
CA PRO A 208 6.52 -4.32 2.98
C PRO A 208 6.31 -5.76 3.52
N ARG A 209 6.70 -6.82 2.78
CA ARG A 209 6.64 -8.19 3.32
C ARG A 209 7.85 -8.49 4.19
N THR A 210 9.04 -8.05 3.75
CA THR A 210 10.31 -8.19 4.46
C THR A 210 11.28 -7.07 4.05
N HIS A 211 12.37 -6.90 4.82
CA HIS A 211 13.45 -5.97 4.46
C HIS A 211 14.16 -6.30 3.13
N THR A 212 14.22 -7.57 2.77
CA THR A 212 14.93 -8.08 1.58
C THR A 212 14.30 -7.67 0.25
N GLU A 213 13.02 -7.28 0.25
CA GLU A 213 12.35 -6.77 -0.96
C GLU A 213 12.84 -5.36 -1.38
N MET A 214 13.58 -4.67 -0.51
CA MET A 214 14.12 -3.33 -0.77
C MET A 214 15.49 -3.31 -1.46
N ASP A 215 15.99 -4.47 -1.91
CA ASP A 215 17.30 -4.61 -2.56
C ASP A 215 17.30 -4.44 -4.09
N ARG A 216 16.16 -4.08 -4.69
CA ARG A 216 16.02 -3.91 -6.15
C ARG A 216 15.92 -2.45 -6.58
#